data_AF-A0AAW2B531-F1
#
_entry.id   AF-A0AAW2B531-F1
#
_cell.length_a   1.000
_cell.length_b   1.000
_cell.length_c   1.000
_cell.angle_alpha   90.00
_cell.angle_beta   90.00
_cell.angle_gamma   90.00
#
_symmetry.space_group_name_H-M   'P 1'
#
loop_
_entity.id
_entity.type
_entity.pdbx_description
1 polymer ?
#
loop_
_entity_poly.entity_id
_entity_poly.type
_entity_poly.pdbx_seq_one_letter_code
_entity_poly.pdbx_strand_id
1 'polypeptide(L)'
;RVPIPVIKMKMIEDNPDVVYLRCEYNETIIWKNSAGKTLKGSKLNPTRESITVKNKGNLKNFYTCTLKNAVSEETSDPVYESDLFE
;
A
#
# COMPACT_ATOMS: atom_id res chain seq x y z
N ARG A 1 -18.56 1.69 10.35
CA ARG A 1 -17.90 1.85 9.04
C ARG A 1 -16.41 1.98 9.30
N VAL A 2 -15.56 1.29 8.55
CA VAL A 2 -14.09 1.43 8.67
C VAL A 2 -13.68 2.83 8.19
N PRO A 3 -12.57 3.40 8.69
CA PRO A 3 -12.05 4.65 8.15
C PRO A 3 -11.50 4.43 6.74
N ILE A 4 -11.38 5.51 5.96
CA ILE A 4 -10.60 5.50 4.72
C ILE A 4 -9.12 5.31 5.12
N PRO A 5 -8.45 4.25 4.66
CA PRO A 5 -7.06 4.02 5.02
C PRO A 5 -6.12 5.03 4.38
N VAL A 6 -5.04 5.38 5.10
CA VAL A 6 -3.95 6.21 4.58
C VAL A 6 -2.69 5.36 4.45
N ILE A 7 -2.06 5.42 3.26
CA ILE A 7 -0.78 4.77 3.00
C ILE A 7 0.34 5.68 3.51
N LYS A 8 1.24 5.11 4.32
CA LYS A 8 2.50 5.77 4.69
C LYS A 8 3.64 5.25 3.83
N MET A 9 4.51 6.15 3.41
CA MET A 9 5.71 5.84 2.63
C MET A 9 6.94 5.84 3.53
N LYS A 10 7.87 4.91 3.29
CA LYS A 10 9.21 4.93 3.87
C LYS A 10 10.23 4.59 2.80
N MET A 11 11.05 5.58 2.45
CA MET A 11 12.18 5.43 1.54
C MET A 11 13.29 4.58 2.17
N ILE A 12 14.08 3.91 1.34
CA ILE A 12 15.31 3.22 1.76
C ILE A 12 16.50 4.09 1.35
N GLU A 13 17.26 4.57 2.33
CA GLU A 13 18.41 5.47 2.08
C GLU A 13 19.45 4.86 1.13
N ASP A 14 19.72 3.56 1.26
CA ASP A 14 20.71 2.85 0.45
C ASP A 14 20.19 2.36 -0.91
N ASN A 15 18.89 2.52 -1.20
CA ASN A 15 18.30 2.04 -2.46
C ASN A 15 17.12 2.93 -2.90
N PRO A 16 17.36 3.94 -3.76
CA PRO A 16 16.33 4.86 -4.21
C PRO A 16 15.26 4.16 -5.09
N ASP A 17 15.56 3.00 -5.67
CA ASP A 17 14.60 2.25 -6.48
C ASP A 17 13.65 1.38 -5.64
N VAL A 18 13.69 1.49 -4.31
CA VAL A 18 12.86 0.70 -3.40
C VAL A 18 12.19 1.56 -2.34
N VAL A 19 10.86 1.45 -2.24
CA VAL A 19 10.04 2.11 -1.23
C VAL A 19 9.17 1.11 -0.49
N TYR A 20 9.05 1.27 0.83
CA TYR A 20 8.07 0.56 1.63
C TYR A 20 6.77 1.36 1.72
N LEU A 21 5.66 0.76 1.29
CA LEU A 21 4.32 1.29 1.56
C LEU A 21 3.73 0.55 2.74
N ARG A 22 3.08 1.28 3.64
CA ARG A 22 2.55 0.76 4.90
C ARG A 22 1.12 1.19 5.14
N CYS A 23 0.32 0.27 5.64
CA CYS A 23 -1.04 0.50 6.09
C CYS A 23 -1.16 -0.03 7.54
N GLU A 24 -1.73 0.77 8.44
CA GLU A 24 -1.72 0.50 9.89
C GLU A 24 -3.12 0.58 10.49
N TYR A 25 -3.83 -0.54 10.47
CA TYR A 25 -5.21 -0.67 10.92
C TYR A 25 -5.46 -2.07 11.51
N ASN A 26 -6.43 -2.19 12.40
CA ASN A 26 -6.74 -3.47 13.07
C ASN A 26 -7.53 -4.43 12.18
N GLU A 27 -8.14 -3.90 11.13
CA GLU A 27 -8.94 -4.60 10.15
C GLU A 27 -8.08 -5.43 9.18
N THR A 28 -8.75 -6.28 8.40
CA THR A 28 -8.05 -7.00 7.33
C THR A 28 -7.59 -6.01 6.27
N ILE A 29 -6.29 -6.00 6.00
CA ILE A 29 -5.66 -5.16 4.99
C ILE A 29 -5.53 -5.97 3.69
N ILE A 30 -5.95 -5.37 2.57
CA ILE A 30 -5.82 -5.94 1.24
C ILE A 30 -5.07 -4.94 0.37
N TRP A 31 -3.88 -5.32 -0.10
CA TRP A 31 -3.10 -4.51 -1.05
C TRP A 31 -3.49 -4.85 -2.48
N LYS A 32 -3.71 -3.83 -3.32
CA LYS A 32 -3.90 -3.98 -4.77
C LYS A 32 -3.00 -3.06 -5.56
N ASN A 33 -2.61 -3.49 -6.76
CA ASN A 33 -1.95 -2.63 -7.74
C ASN A 33 -2.94 -2.10 -8.79
N SER A 34 -2.43 -1.27 -9.71
CA SER A 34 -3.17 -0.71 -10.85
C SER A 34 -3.90 -1.74 -11.74
N ALA A 35 -3.43 -2.98 -11.80
CA ALA A 35 -4.07 -4.07 -12.54
C ALA A 35 -5.18 -4.78 -11.74
N GLY A 36 -5.51 -4.30 -10.54
CA GLY A 36 -6.45 -4.93 -9.62
C GLY A 36 -5.93 -6.21 -8.95
N LYS A 37 -4.64 -6.54 -9.15
CA LYS A 37 -4.03 -7.76 -8.58
C LYS A 37 -3.78 -7.56 -7.09
N THR A 38 -4.22 -8.52 -6.29
CA THR A 38 -3.90 -8.58 -4.86
C THR A 38 -2.41 -8.86 -4.66
N LEU A 39 -1.77 -8.04 -3.84
CA LEU A 39 -0.35 -8.17 -3.48
C LEU A 39 -0.21 -8.83 -2.11
N LYS A 40 0.85 -9.63 -1.95
CA LYS A 40 1.18 -10.22 -0.66
C LYS A 40 1.88 -9.18 0.22
N GLY A 41 1.20 -8.72 1.26
CA GLY A 41 1.78 -7.89 2.30
C GLY A 41 2.68 -8.68 3.25
N SER A 42 3.66 -8.00 3.84
CA SER A 42 4.44 -8.46 4.98
C SER A 42 3.79 -7.93 6.26
N LYS A 43 3.30 -8.84 7.11
CA LYS A 43 2.74 -8.52 8.43
C LYS A 43 3.87 -8.32 9.43
N LEU A 44 4.00 -7.13 10.01
CA LEU A 44 4.88 -6.91 11.17
C LEU A 44 4.16 -7.26 12.47
N ASN A 45 2.87 -6.95 12.56
CA ASN A 45 1.98 -7.31 13.66
C ASN A 45 0.54 -7.40 13.11
N PRO A 46 -0.47 -7.79 13.91
CA PRO A 46 -1.84 -7.95 13.44
C PRO A 46 -2.45 -6.69 12.81
N THR A 47 -1.90 -5.51 13.13
CA THR A 47 -2.48 -4.21 12.82
C THR A 47 -1.66 -3.43 11.79
N ARG A 48 -0.62 -4.05 11.21
CA ARG A 48 0.39 -3.35 10.42
C ARG A 48 0.93 -4.26 9.32
N GLU A 49 0.59 -3.89 8.09
CA GLU A 49 1.08 -4.54 6.89
C GLU A 49 1.85 -3.55 6.02
N SER A 50 2.86 -4.07 5.33
CA SER A 50 3.62 -3.31 4.36
C SER A 50 3.88 -4.11 3.10
N ILE A 51 4.03 -3.42 1.97
CA ILE A 51 4.55 -3.98 0.72
C ILE A 51 5.85 -3.27 0.35
N THR A 52 6.74 -4.03 -0.28
CA THR A 52 7.93 -3.47 -0.94
C THR A 52 7.59 -3.17 -2.38
N VAL A 53 7.73 -1.92 -2.78
CA VAL A 53 7.58 -1.49 -4.16
C VAL A 53 8.95 -1.23 -4.74
N LYS A 54 9.17 -1.71 -5.97
CA LYS A 54 10.37 -1.42 -6.75
C LYS A 54 9.97 -0.52 -7.90
N ASN A 55 10.84 0.42 -8.26
CA ASN A 55 10.66 1.26 -9.44
C ASN A 55 10.53 0.39 -10.69
N LYS A 56 9.41 0.51 -11.42
CA LYS A 56 9.21 -0.19 -12.71
C LYS A 56 9.28 0.74 -13.91
N GLY A 57 9.52 2.04 -13.68
CA GLY A 57 9.48 3.07 -14.71
C GLY A 57 8.10 3.29 -15.31
N ASN A 58 7.02 2.86 -14.64
CA ASN A 58 5.65 3.07 -15.12
C ASN A 58 4.91 4.02 -14.19
N LEU A 59 4.93 5.30 -14.54
CA LEU A 59 4.31 6.40 -13.79
C LEU A 59 2.79 6.20 -13.54
N LYS A 60 2.11 5.40 -14.36
CA LYS A 60 0.67 5.10 -14.18
C LYS A 60 0.41 3.94 -13.24
N ASN A 61 1.44 3.17 -12.87
CA ASN A 61 1.27 2.10 -11.91
C ASN A 61 1.04 2.74 -10.52
N PHE A 62 0.06 2.22 -9.79
CA PHE A 62 -0.31 2.71 -8.48
C PHE A 62 -0.63 1.57 -7.53
N TYR A 63 -0.68 1.90 -6.25
CA TYR A 63 -0.94 0.98 -5.16
C TYR A 63 -2.04 1.52 -4.26
N THR A 64 -2.89 0.63 -3.77
CA THR A 64 -3.98 0.95 -2.83
C THR A 64 -3.97 -0.02 -1.66
N CYS A 65 -4.39 0.48 -0.50
CA CYS A 65 -4.71 -0.31 0.68
C CYS A 65 -6.23 -0.30 0.87
N THR A 66 -6.84 -1.46 1.00
CA THR A 66 -8.26 -1.61 1.33
C THR A 66 -8.41 -2.20 2.73
N LEU A 67 -9.23 -1.58 3.57
CA LEU A 67 -9.65 -2.13 4.85
C LEU A 67 -10.97 -2.84 4.69
N LYS A 68 -11.05 -4.05 5.24
CA LYS A 68 -12.27 -4.85 5.24
C LYS A 68 -12.59 -5.38 6.62
N ASN A 69 -13.85 -5.21 7.02
CA ASN A 69 -14.43 -5.90 8.16
C ASN A 69 -15.81 -6.49 7.79
N ALA A 70 -16.53 -7.03 8.77
CA ALA A 70 -17.85 -7.66 8.55
C ALA A 70 -18.95 -6.68 8.07
N VAL A 71 -18.74 -5.37 8.19
CA VAL A 71 -19.78 -4.35 7.99
C VAL A 71 -19.49 -3.46 6.77
N SER A 72 -18.22 -3.17 6.47
CA SER A 72 -17.85 -2.20 5.44
C SER A 72 -16.46 -2.45 4.88
N GLU A 73 -16.23 -1.91 3.68
CA GLU A 73 -14.95 -1.92 2.98
C GLU A 73 -14.64 -0.48 2.55
N GLU A 74 -13.44 0.02 2.82
CA GLU A 74 -12.97 1.33 2.36
C GLU A 74 -11.57 1.19 1.76
N THR A 75 -11.28 1.96 0.71
CA THR A 75 -10.00 1.92 -0.02
C THR A 75 -9.32 3.28 0.06
N SER A 76 -8.00 3.28 0.20
CA SER A 76 -7.19 4.49 0.23
C SER A 76 -7.22 5.20 -1.12
N ASP A 77 -6.83 6.47 -1.11
CA ASP A 77 -6.37 7.09 -2.34
C ASP A 77 -5.19 6.29 -2.94
N PRO A 78 -5.08 6.24 -4.28
CA PRO A 78 -3.97 5.58 -4.94
C PRO A 78 -2.67 6.35 -4.72
N VAL A 79 -1.58 5.61 -4.53
CA VAL A 79 -0.21 6.17 -4.55
C VAL A 79 0.47 5.72 -5.83
N TYR A 80 0.85 6.66 -6.69
CA TYR A 80 1.41 6.37 -8.01
C TYR A 80 2.94 6.21 -7.94
N GLU A 81 3.52 5.40 -8.83
CA GLU A 81 4.98 5.30 -8.96
C GLU A 81 5.64 6.66 -9.23
N SER A 82 4.94 7.59 -9.90
CA SER A 82 5.41 8.96 -10.08
C SER A 82 5.64 9.72 -8.77
N ASP A 83 4.86 9.41 -7.73
CA ASP A 83 4.98 10.06 -6.42
C ASP A 83 6.02 9.35 -5.54
N LEU A 84 6.43 8.13 -5.92
CA LEU A 84 7.35 7.28 -5.17
C LEU A 84 8.81 7.40 -5.64
N PHE A 85 9.02 7.65 -6.93
CA PHE A 85 10.33 7.54 -7.59
C PHE A 85 10.55 8.71 -8.55
N GLU A 86 10.73 9.91 -8.01
CA GLU A 86 11.19 11.10 -8.77
C GLU A 86 12.70 11.10 -9.00
#